data_AF-A0A519FWE6-F1
#
_entry.id   AF-A0A519FWE6-F1
#
_cell.length_a   1.000
_cell.length_b   1.000
_cell.length_c   1.000
_cell.angle_alpha   90.00
_cell.angle_beta   90.00
_cell.angle_gamma   90.00
#
_symmetry.space_group_name_H-M   'P 1'
#
loop_
_entity.id
_entity.type
_entity.pdbx_description
1 polymer ?
#
loop_
_entity_poly.entity_id
_entity_poly.type
_entity_poly.pdbx_seq_one_letter_code
_entity_poly.pdbx_strand_id
1 'polypeptide(L)' 'PEGRVQAFVHGESGLLKTVRPYVRERVERADLSVSAYWRLGETEEGFRRWKSSQDEAIIRPGG' A
#
# COMPACT_ATOMS: atom_id res chain seq x y z
N PRO A 1 16.06 19.75 -4.37
CA PRO A 1 16.16 18.99 -5.64
C PRO A 1 14.82 19.01 -6.38
N GLU A 2 14.81 19.48 -7.62
CA GLU A 2 13.65 19.41 -8.50
C GLU A 2 13.67 18.03 -9.17
N GLY A 3 12.81 17.12 -8.72
CA GLY A 3 12.77 15.76 -9.23
C GLY A 3 11.43 15.07 -8.94
N ARG A 4 11.04 14.17 -9.84
CA ARG A 4 9.83 13.33 -9.70
C ARG A 4 10.04 12.31 -8.59
N VAL A 5 9.15 12.27 -7.62
CA VAL A 5 9.19 11.32 -6.49
C VAL A 5 8.45 10.04 -6.87
N GLN A 6 9.07 8.89 -6.59
CA GLN A 6 8.44 7.57 -6.64
C GLN A 6 8.46 6.95 -5.24
N ALA A 7 7.38 6.25 -4.86
CA ALA A 7 7.25 5.69 -3.52
C ALA A 7 6.70 4.26 -3.54
N PHE A 8 7.35 3.39 -2.76
CA PHE A 8 6.96 2.00 -2.53
C PHE A 8 6.79 1.76 -1.03
N VAL A 9 5.55 1.61 -0.57
CA VAL A 9 5.20 1.57 0.87
C VAL A 9 4.44 0.30 1.20
N HIS A 10 5.13 -0.65 1.81
CA HIS A 10 4.62 -1.98 2.10
C HIS A 10 4.87 -2.31 3.57
N GLY A 11 3.89 -2.90 4.25
CA GLY A 11 3.97 -3.11 5.70
C GLY A 11 2.69 -3.67 6.30
N GLU A 12 2.52 -3.49 7.60
CA GLU A 12 1.33 -3.97 8.32
C GLU A 12 0.06 -3.26 7.83
N SER A 13 -1.01 -4.02 7.61
CA SER A 13 -2.29 -3.55 7.08
C SER A 13 -2.88 -2.36 7.84
N GLY A 14 -2.92 -2.40 9.17
CA GLY A 14 -3.42 -1.34 10.03
C GLY A 14 -2.56 -0.07 9.97
N LEU A 15 -1.24 -0.20 10.04
CA LEU A 15 -0.31 0.92 9.91
C LEU A 15 -0.45 1.60 8.55
N LEU A 16 -0.58 0.84 7.47
CA LEU A 16 -0.76 1.44 6.14
C LEU A 16 -2.04 2.26 6.01
N LYS A 17 -3.10 1.97 6.79
CA LYS A 17 -4.29 2.83 6.80
C LYS A 17 -3.98 4.24 7.30
N THR A 18 -3.03 4.39 8.22
CA THR A 18 -2.63 5.70 8.74
C THR A 18 -1.65 6.39 7.80
N VAL A 19 -0.77 5.66 7.12
CA VAL A 19 0.27 6.22 6.22
C VAL A 19 -0.27 6.57 4.83
N ARG A 20 -1.22 5.79 4.29
CA ARG A 20 -1.75 5.92 2.91
C ARG A 20 -2.24 7.33 2.56
N PRO A 21 -2.97 8.08 3.42
CA PRO A 21 -3.37 9.45 3.12
C PRO A 21 -2.17 10.37 2.91
N TYR A 22 -1.18 10.32 3.80
CA TYR A 22 0.00 11.19 3.74
C TYR A 22 0.79 11.02 2.44
N VAL A 23 1.01 9.78 2.00
CA VAL A 23 1.78 9.52 0.77
C VAL A 23 1.01 9.84 -0.50
N ARG A 24 -0.32 9.67 -0.48
CA ARG A 24 -1.20 10.01 -1.62
C ARG A 24 -1.23 11.50 -1.95
N GLU A 25 -1.07 12.35 -0.94
CA GLU A 25 -1.04 13.81 -1.13
C GLU A 25 0.29 14.30 -1.73
N ARG A 26 1.34 13.47 -1.71
CA ARG A 26 2.72 13.88 -2.01
C ARG A 26 3.32 13.20 -3.24
N VAL A 27 2.69 12.13 -3.70
CA VAL A 27 3.18 11.31 -4.82
C VAL A 27 2.03 11.07 -5.78
N GLU A 28 2.27 11.36 -7.05
CA GLU A 28 1.35 11.06 -8.14
C GLU A 28 0.96 9.58 -8.12
N ARG A 29 -0.31 9.27 -8.43
CA ARG A 29 -0.80 7.89 -8.39
C ARG A 29 0.02 6.96 -9.30
N ALA A 30 0.49 7.47 -10.44
CA ALA A 30 1.32 6.74 -11.39
C ALA A 30 2.70 6.34 -10.83
N ASP A 31 3.14 6.98 -9.75
CA ASP A 31 4.46 6.78 -9.13
C ASP A 31 4.39 6.15 -7.74
N LEU A 32 3.19 5.71 -7.34
CA LEU A 32 2.90 5.26 -5.98
C LEU A 32 2.48 3.79 -5.96
N SER A 33 3.23 2.98 -5.23
CA SER A 33 2.89 1.60 -4.87
C SER A 33 2.64 1.50 -3.37
N VAL A 34 1.41 1.17 -2.97
CA VAL A 34 1.06 0.95 -1.55
C VAL A 34 0.27 -0.34 -1.43
N SER A 35 0.78 -1.28 -0.64
CA SER A 35 0.12 -2.58 -0.43
C SER A 35 0.46 -3.15 0.94
N ALA A 36 -0.54 -3.75 1.60
CA ALA A 36 -0.28 -4.53 2.80
C ALA A 36 0.68 -5.69 2.49
N TYR A 37 1.66 -5.91 3.36
CA TYR A 37 2.61 -7.01 3.31
C TYR A 37 2.25 -8.13 4.29
N TRP A 38 1.66 -7.76 5.43
CA TRP A 38 1.14 -8.68 6.45
C TRP A 38 0.04 -7.99 7.26
N ARG A 39 -0.60 -8.73 8.17
CA ARG A 39 -1.67 -8.22 9.04
C ARG A 39 -1.53 -8.82 10.43
N LEU A 40 -1.58 -7.98 11.46
CA LEU A 40 -1.53 -8.45 12.84
C LEU A 40 -2.72 -9.35 13.16
N GLY A 41 -2.46 -10.49 13.80
CA GLY A 41 -3.49 -11.48 14.15
C GLY A 41 -3.82 -12.47 13.03
N GLU A 42 -3.20 -12.34 11.85
CA GLU A 42 -3.34 -13.30 10.76
C GLU A 42 -2.10 -14.17 10.61
N THR A 43 -2.30 -15.42 10.20
CA THR A 43 -1.23 -16.24 9.62
C THR A 43 -0.96 -15.78 8.20
N GLU A 44 0.13 -16.26 7.57
CA GLU A 44 0.42 -15.95 6.17
C GLU A 44 -0.72 -16.37 5.23
N GLU A 45 -1.31 -17.55 5.46
CA GLU A 45 -2.43 -18.05 4.65
C GLU A 45 -3.71 -17.23 4.89
N GLY A 46 -4.00 -16.89 6.14
CA GLY A 46 -5.10 -15.98 6.49
C GLY A 46 -4.95 -14.62 5.83
N PHE A 47 -3.74 -14.05 5.89
CA PHE A 47 -3.40 -12.82 5.21
C PHE A 47 -3.54 -12.92 3.69
N ARG A 48 -3.09 -14.00 3.04
CA ARG A 48 -3.26 -14.18 1.59
C ARG A 48 -4.73 -14.22 1.19
N ARG A 49 -5.55 -14.99 1.92
CA ARG A 49 -7.01 -15.03 1.68
C ARG A 49 -7.66 -13.67 1.87
N TRP A 50 -7.34 -12.99 2.97
CA TRP A 50 -7.84 -11.65 3.26
C TRP A 50 -7.39 -10.66 2.17
N LYS A 51 -6.11 -10.63 1.79
CA LYS A 51 -5.59 -9.71 0.77
C LYS A 51 -6.24 -9.96 -0.60
N SER A 52 -6.56 -11.22 -0.93
CA SER A 52 -7.24 -11.57 -2.18
C SER A 52 -8.67 -11.04 -2.26
N SER A 53 -9.33 -10.73 -1.14
CA SER A 53 -10.68 -10.16 -1.14
C SER A 53 -10.71 -8.63 -1.08
N GLN A 54 -9.54 -7.97 -1.18
CA GLN A 54 -9.40 -6.52 -1.03
C GLN A 54 -8.89 -5.88 -2.32
N ASP A 55 -9.79 -5.49 -3.21
CA ASP A 55 -9.44 -4.81 -4.47
C ASP A 55 -8.86 -3.40 -4.25
N GLU A 56 -9.41 -2.63 -3.29
CA GLU A 56 -9.02 -1.23 -3.05
C GLU A 56 -7.74 -1.05 -2.22
N ALA A 57 -7.26 -2.13 -1.57
CA ALA A 57 -6.12 -2.09 -0.66
C ALA A 57 -4.77 -2.07 -1.40
N ILE A 58 -4.78 -2.21 -2.73
CA ILE A 58 -3.58 -2.24 -3.56
C ILE A 58 -3.60 -1.01 -4.47
N ILE A 59 -2.74 -0.04 -4.17
CA ILE A 59 -2.41 1.02 -5.13
C ILE A 59 -1.23 0.50 -5.94
N ARG A 60 -1.44 0.34 -7.24
CA ARG A 60 -0.35 0.10 -8.19
C ARG A 60 -0.06 1.39 -8.94
N PRO A 61 1.21 1.68 -9.27
CA PRO A 61 1.52 2.68 -10.27
C PRO A 61 0.73 2.33 -11.54
N GLY A 62 0.04 3.33 -12.09
CA GLY A 62 -0.77 3.17 -13.30
C GLY A 62 0.07 2.60 -14.45
N GLY A 63 -0.50 1.63 -15.17
CA GLY A 63 -0.10 1.36 -16.55
C GLY A 63 -0.69 2.42 -17.48
#